data_AF-A0A7Z0RSC9-F1
#
_entry.id   AF-A0A7Z0RSC9-F1
#
_cell.length_a   1.000
_cell.length_b   1.000
_cell.length_c   1.000
_cell.angle_alpha   90.00
_cell.angle_beta   90.00
_cell.angle_gamma   90.00
#
_symmetry.space_group_name_H-M   'P 1'
#
loop_
_entity.id
_entity.type
_entity.pdbx_description
1 polymer ?
#
loop_
_entity_poly.entity_id
_entity_poly.type
_entity_poly.pdbx_seq_one_letter_code
_entity_poly.pdbx_strand_id
1 'polypeptide(L)'
;DNNNQDGKRPTSITVNLLANGEIVQSKEISEQDNWSYEFTNLPKFKDGQEVNYTVTENQVAGYETVINGYNITNKYTPETTQVSGVKTWEDNNNQDGKRPTSITVNLLANGEIVQSKEISEQDNWSYEFT
;
A
#
# COMPACT_ATOMS: atom_id res chain seq x y z
N ASP A 1 4.52 1.44 -2.38
CA ASP A 1 3.91 1.51 -1.03
C ASP A 1 3.76 2.96 -0.53
N ASN A 2 3.56 3.96 -1.40
CA ASN A 2 3.48 5.39 -1.04
C ASN A 2 4.53 5.83 0.01
N ASN A 3 5.82 5.60 -0.28
CA ASN A 3 6.92 5.92 0.63
C ASN A 3 6.76 5.34 2.05
N ASN A 4 6.33 4.08 2.15
CA ASN A 4 6.15 3.38 3.42
C ASN A 4 5.17 4.08 4.38
N GLN A 5 4.09 4.66 3.85
CA GLN A 5 3.08 5.39 4.65
C GLN A 5 2.55 4.62 5.86
N ASP A 6 2.42 3.29 5.75
CA ASP A 6 1.84 2.43 6.80
C ASP A 6 2.92 1.81 7.71
N GLY A 7 4.20 2.12 7.47
CA GLY A 7 5.32 1.54 8.22
C GLY A 7 5.46 0.01 8.05
N LYS A 8 4.91 -0.55 6.98
CA LYS A 8 4.90 -2.00 6.72
C LYS A 8 6.07 -2.50 5.88
N ARG A 9 6.89 -1.61 5.32
CA ARG A 9 8.09 -2.00 4.57
C ARG A 9 9.04 -2.75 5.50
N PRO A 10 9.49 -3.97 5.12
CA PRO A 10 10.48 -4.69 5.90
C PRO A 10 11.82 -3.95 5.89
N THR A 11 12.68 -4.24 6.85
CA THR A 11 14.03 -3.65 6.93
C THR A 11 15.01 -4.24 5.92
N SER A 12 14.75 -5.47 5.45
CA SER A 12 15.52 -6.16 4.42
C SER A 12 14.64 -7.07 3.59
N ILE A 13 15.14 -7.45 2.42
CA ILE A 13 14.60 -8.52 1.56
C ILE A 13 15.75 -9.43 1.13
N THR A 14 15.41 -10.66 0.72
CA THR A 14 16.38 -11.59 0.13
C THR A 14 16.10 -11.77 -1.36
N VAL A 15 17.09 -11.41 -2.18
CA VAL A 15 17.10 -11.66 -3.62
C VAL A 15 17.90 -12.92 -3.92
N ASN A 16 17.35 -13.83 -4.71
CA ASN A 16 18.01 -15.06 -5.14
C ASN A 16 18.36 -14.96 -6.62
N LEU A 17 19.60 -15.33 -6.97
CA LEU A 17 20.02 -15.57 -8.35
C LEU A 17 19.83 -17.04 -8.69
N LEU A 18 19.13 -17.30 -9.79
CA LEU A 18 18.95 -18.63 -10.33
C LEU A 18 19.80 -18.81 -11.59
N ALA A 19 20.46 -19.96 -11.72
CA ALA A 19 21.10 -20.42 -12.94
C ALA A 19 20.32 -21.63 -13.47
N ASN A 20 19.71 -21.51 -14.65
CA ASN A 20 18.89 -22.55 -15.25
C ASN A 20 17.76 -23.06 -14.31
N GLY A 21 17.19 -22.18 -13.50
CA GLY A 21 16.10 -22.48 -12.57
C GLY A 21 16.53 -22.93 -11.17
N GLU A 22 17.83 -23.10 -10.91
CA GLU A 22 18.34 -23.46 -9.58
C GLU A 22 18.95 -22.25 -8.87
N ILE A 23 18.62 -22.04 -7.59
CA ILE A 23 19.23 -20.98 -6.79
C ILE A 23 20.72 -21.30 -6.61
N VAL A 24 21.58 -20.38 -7.04
CA VAL A 24 23.05 -20.50 -6.94
C VAL A 24 23.66 -19.49 -5.99
N GLN A 25 23.01 -18.34 -5.80
CA GLN A 25 23.44 -17.29 -4.87
C GLN A 25 22.21 -16.59 -4.30
N SER A 26 22.35 -16.03 -3.10
CA SER A 26 21.34 -15.16 -2.48
C SER A 26 22.03 -13.95 -1.86
N LYS A 27 21.35 -12.81 -1.86
CA LYS A 27 21.82 -11.58 -1.23
C LYS A 27 20.69 -10.96 -0.42
N GLU A 28 20.95 -10.69 0.85
CA GLU A 28 20.10 -9.82 1.65
C GLU A 28 20.47 -8.37 1.34
N ILE A 29 19.46 -7.54 1.09
CA ILE A 29 19.62 -6.11 0.82
C ILE A 29 18.65 -5.30 1.67
N SER A 30 19.07 -4.08 1.98
CA SER A 30 18.33 -3.16 2.84
C SER A 30 18.40 -1.73 2.30
N GLU A 31 17.85 -0.79 3.06
CA GLU A 31 18.02 0.64 2.79
C GLU A 31 19.49 1.08 2.81
N GLN A 32 20.35 0.43 3.61
CA GLN A 32 21.79 0.73 3.65
C GLN A 32 22.48 0.45 2.31
N ASP A 33 21.95 -0.50 1.54
CA ASP A 33 22.42 -0.88 0.21
C ASP A 33 21.72 -0.07 -0.89
N ASN A 34 20.91 0.93 -0.54
CA ASN A 34 19.99 1.63 -1.44
C ASN A 34 19.09 0.65 -2.22
N TRP A 35 18.70 -0.47 -1.60
CA TRP A 35 17.92 -1.54 -2.25
C TRP A 35 18.55 -2.06 -3.56
N SER A 36 19.87 -2.02 -3.66
CA SER A 36 20.63 -2.50 -4.82
C SER A 36 21.35 -3.81 -4.52
N TYR A 37 21.40 -4.70 -5.50
CA TYR A 37 22.12 -5.96 -5.41
C TYR A 37 23.02 -6.16 -6.63
N GLU A 38 24.08 -6.94 -6.44
CA GLU A 38 25.01 -7.32 -7.48
C GLU A 38 25.48 -8.74 -7.22
N PHE A 39 25.55 -9.55 -8.28
CA PHE A 39 26.12 -10.89 -8.29
C PHE A 39 27.29 -10.90 -9.27
N THR A 40 28.47 -11.29 -8.80
CA THR A 40 29.71 -11.29 -9.59
C THR A 40 30.25 -12.70 -9.75
N ASN A 41 31.23 -12.88 -10.65
CA ASN A 41 31.87 -14.17 -10.95
C ASN A 41 30.90 -15.23 -11.49
N LEU A 42 29.99 -14.82 -12.36
CA LEU A 42 28.98 -15.68 -12.97
C LEU A 42 29.50 -16.35 -14.26
N PRO A 43 29.58 -17.69 -14.33
CA PRO A 43 30.00 -18.37 -15.55
C PRO A 43 28.97 -18.17 -16.67
N LYS A 44 29.43 -17.69 -17.84
CA LYS A 44 28.56 -17.56 -19.01
C LYS A 44 28.10 -18.91 -19.57
N PHE A 45 28.92 -19.94 -19.42
CA PHE A 45 28.64 -21.29 -19.93
C PHE A 45 28.81 -22.34 -18.84
N LYS A 46 27.93 -23.34 -18.83
CA LYS A 46 28.04 -24.56 -18.03
C LYS A 46 27.88 -25.75 -18.97
N ASP A 47 28.87 -26.64 -18.97
CA ASP A 47 28.90 -27.83 -19.86
C ASP A 47 28.71 -27.50 -21.35
N GLY A 48 29.26 -26.37 -21.79
CA GLY A 48 29.16 -25.89 -23.18
C GLY A 48 27.84 -25.23 -23.57
N GLN A 49 26.88 -25.08 -22.64
CA GLN A 49 25.61 -24.39 -22.85
C GLN A 49 25.58 -23.06 -22.11
N GLU A 50 24.96 -22.02 -22.71
CA GLU A 50 24.82 -20.71 -22.08
C GLU A 50 23.90 -20.81 -20.85
N VAL A 51 24.31 -20.17 -19.76
CA VAL A 51 23.53 -20.18 -18.52
C VAL A 51 22.45 -19.12 -18.60
N ASN A 52 21.19 -19.53 -18.41
CA ASN A 52 20.08 -18.60 -18.26
C ASN A 52 20.00 -18.12 -16.81
N TYR A 53 20.31 -16.83 -16.59
CA TYR A 53 20.20 -16.21 -15.28
C TYR A 53 18.87 -15.49 -15.10
N THR A 54 18.21 -15.76 -13.97
CA THR A 54 16.99 -15.06 -13.55
C THR A 54 17.08 -14.74 -12.07
N VAL A 55 16.25 -13.82 -11.59
CA VAL A 55 16.16 -13.51 -10.15
C VAL A 55 14.80 -13.85 -9.59
N THR A 56 14.76 -14.19 -8.31
CA THR A 56 13.54 -14.28 -7.52
C THR A 56 13.73 -13.54 -6.20
N GLU A 57 12.64 -13.28 -5.50
CA GLU A 57 12.65 -12.72 -4.15
C GLU A 57 11.97 -13.70 -3.20
N ASN A 58 12.46 -13.79 -1.97
CA ASN A 58 11.71 -14.48 -0.92
C ASN A 58 10.40 -13.73 -0.63
N GLN A 59 9.33 -14.48 -0.35
CA GLN A 59 8.02 -13.88 -0.09
C GLN A 59 8.08 -12.79 0.99
N VAL A 60 7.60 -11.59 0.65
CA VAL A 60 7.43 -10.48 1.58
C VAL A 60 5.96 -10.39 1.98
N ALA A 61 5.67 -10.56 3.27
CA ALA A 61 4.31 -10.56 3.78
C ALA A 61 3.61 -9.21 3.48
N GLY A 62 2.40 -9.28 2.91
CA GLY A 62 1.60 -8.10 2.56
C GLY A 62 2.01 -7.40 1.25
N TYR A 63 3.03 -7.88 0.57
CA TYR A 63 3.48 -7.34 -0.71
C TYR A 63 3.26 -8.32 -1.86
N GLU A 64 2.87 -7.76 -3.00
CA GLU A 64 2.87 -8.44 -4.30
C GLU A 64 4.18 -8.12 -5.04
N THR A 65 4.94 -9.15 -5.39
CA THR A 65 6.22 -9.00 -6.10
C THR A 65 6.02 -9.11 -7.61
N VAL A 66 6.57 -8.16 -8.36
CA VAL A 66 6.64 -8.17 -9.84
C VAL A 66 8.11 -8.12 -10.27
N ILE A 67 8.53 -9.06 -11.11
CA ILE A 67 9.91 -9.15 -11.60
C ILE A 67 9.94 -8.88 -13.11
N ASN A 68 10.70 -7.85 -13.51
CA ASN A 68 10.89 -7.44 -14.90
C ASN A 68 12.39 -7.49 -15.25
N GLY A 69 12.83 -8.61 -15.83
CA GLY A 69 14.25 -8.90 -16.02
C GLY A 69 14.94 -9.06 -14.66
N TYR A 70 15.79 -8.10 -14.30
CA TYR A 70 16.46 -8.05 -12.98
C TYR A 70 15.89 -6.97 -12.06
N ASN A 71 14.88 -6.21 -12.49
CA ASN A 71 14.22 -5.25 -11.62
C ASN A 71 13.11 -5.96 -10.84
N ILE A 72 13.15 -5.85 -9.51
CA ILE A 72 12.14 -6.38 -8.59
C ILE A 72 11.33 -5.20 -8.07
N THR A 73 10.00 -5.29 -8.14
CA THR A 73 9.07 -4.26 -7.66
C THR A 73 8.09 -4.90 -6.69
N ASN A 74 8.08 -4.41 -5.44
CA ASN A 74 7.12 -4.82 -4.43
C ASN A 74 5.99 -3.80 -4.31
N LYS A 75 4.75 -4.26 -4.51
CA LYS A 75 3.53 -3.46 -4.37
C LYS A 75 2.84 -3.84 -3.07
N TYR A 76 2.57 -2.83 -2.25
CA TYR A 76 1.74 -2.98 -1.05
C TYR A 76 0.47 -2.19 -1.27
N THR A 77 -0.65 -2.83 -0.95
CA THR A 77 -1.98 -2.24 -1.03
C THR A 77 -2.41 -1.91 0.40
N PRO A 78 -2.45 -0.63 0.77
CA PRO A 78 -2.93 -0.21 2.09
C PRO A 78 -4.34 -0.72 2.37
N GLU A 79 -4.61 -1.05 3.62
CA GLU A 79 -5.99 -1.30 4.07
C GLU A 79 -6.79 0.02 4.04
N THR A 80 -8.04 -0.07 3.61
CA THR A 80 -8.97 1.06 3.64
C THR A 80 -10.03 0.84 4.72
N THR A 81 -10.60 1.93 5.23
CA THR A 81 -11.72 1.87 6.18
C THR A 81 -12.78 2.87 5.76
N GLN A 82 -14.01 2.65 6.22
CA GLN A 82 -15.16 3.48 5.91
C GLN A 82 -15.70 4.09 7.20
N VAL A 83 -16.01 5.37 7.17
CA VAL A 83 -16.63 6.08 8.29
C VAL A 83 -17.99 6.59 7.86
N SER A 84 -19.04 6.06 8.47
CA SER A 84 -20.43 6.47 8.22
C SER A 84 -21.15 6.87 9.49
N GLY A 85 -22.21 7.64 9.34
CA GLY A 85 -23.02 8.11 10.45
C GLY A 85 -24.27 8.86 9.99
N VAL A 86 -25.11 9.21 10.97
CA VAL A 86 -26.35 9.96 10.75
C VAL A 86 -26.43 11.09 11.75
N LYS A 87 -26.75 12.30 11.30
CA LYS A 87 -27.08 13.41 12.19
C LYS A 87 -28.54 13.29 12.63
N THR A 88 -28.73 13.10 13.93
CA THR A 88 -30.05 13.17 14.57
C THR A 88 -30.30 14.58 15.12
N TRP A 89 -31.51 15.11 14.91
CA TRP A 89 -31.94 16.40 15.43
C TRP A 89 -32.97 16.19 16.56
N GLU A 90 -32.64 16.60 17.78
CA GLU A 90 -33.57 16.62 18.92
C GLU A 90 -34.12 18.05 19.10
N ASP A 91 -35.05 18.45 18.23
CA ASP A 91 -35.57 19.82 18.13
C ASP A 91 -37.11 19.89 17.99
N ASN A 92 -37.82 18.88 18.51
CA ASN A 92 -39.27 18.72 18.42
C ASN A 92 -39.82 18.85 16.99
N ASN A 93 -39.18 18.16 16.04
CA ASN A 93 -39.53 18.20 14.63
C ASN A 93 -39.44 19.62 14.05
N ASN A 94 -38.34 20.31 14.35
CA ASN A 94 -38.07 21.68 13.92
C ASN A 94 -39.18 22.68 14.30
N GLN A 95 -39.74 22.58 15.52
CA GLN A 95 -40.85 23.42 15.99
C GLN A 95 -40.61 24.93 15.82
N ASP A 96 -39.38 25.36 16.07
CA ASP A 96 -38.97 26.77 15.99
C ASP A 96 -38.56 27.20 14.57
N GLY A 97 -38.49 26.28 13.60
CA GLY A 97 -38.05 26.57 12.24
C GLY A 97 -36.56 26.95 12.12
N LYS A 98 -35.74 26.66 13.13
CA LYS A 98 -34.31 27.05 13.19
C LYS A 98 -33.35 26.01 12.62
N ARG A 99 -33.81 24.79 12.32
CA ARG A 99 -32.96 23.74 11.74
C ARG A 99 -32.41 24.25 10.39
N PRO A 100 -31.09 24.22 10.16
CA PRO A 100 -30.52 24.62 8.89
C PRO A 100 -30.91 23.64 7.79
N THR A 101 -30.86 24.09 6.54
CA THR A 101 -31.17 23.24 5.37
C THR A 101 -30.06 22.23 5.08
N SER A 102 -28.81 22.54 5.45
CA SER A 102 -27.65 21.66 5.32
C SER A 102 -26.67 21.87 6.48
N ILE A 103 -25.79 20.90 6.68
CA ILE A 103 -24.60 21.02 7.52
C ILE A 103 -23.39 20.41 6.81
N THR A 104 -22.19 20.87 7.18
CA THR A 104 -20.95 20.22 6.78
C THR A 104 -20.46 19.29 7.89
N VAL A 105 -20.24 18.03 7.55
CA VAL A 105 -19.54 17.05 8.38
C VAL A 105 -18.09 16.98 7.92
N ASN A 106 -17.16 17.14 8.85
CA ASN A 106 -15.73 17.00 8.58
C ASN A 106 -15.23 15.66 9.15
N LEU A 107 -14.54 14.87 8.33
CA LEU A 107 -13.75 13.75 8.79
C LEU A 107 -12.37 14.26 9.20
N LEU A 108 -11.97 13.96 10.44
CA LEU A 108 -10.66 14.30 10.96
C LEU A 108 -9.81 13.04 11.11
N ALA A 109 -8.58 13.06 10.61
CA ALA A 109 -7.57 12.05 10.90
C ALA A 109 -6.48 12.71 11.76
N ASN A 110 -6.23 12.17 12.95
CA ASN A 110 -5.24 12.71 13.90
C ASN A 110 -5.42 14.21 14.23
N GLY A 111 -6.66 14.70 14.23
CA GLY A 111 -7.00 16.09 14.53
C GLY A 111 -6.98 17.03 13.31
N GLU A 112 -6.57 16.57 12.13
CA GLU A 112 -6.59 17.36 10.89
C GLU A 112 -7.78 16.98 10.01
N ILE A 113 -8.43 17.97 9.40
CA ILE A 113 -9.55 17.72 8.46
C ILE A 113 -8.98 17.11 7.18
N VAL A 114 -9.42 15.89 6.84
CA VAL A 114 -8.99 15.17 5.64
C VAL A 114 -10.09 15.10 4.57
N GLN A 115 -11.35 15.23 4.97
CA GLN A 115 -12.48 15.25 4.06
C GLN A 115 -13.66 16.02 4.65
N SER A 116 -14.50 16.60 3.80
CA SER A 116 -15.73 17.28 4.19
C SER A 116 -16.87 16.83 3.30
N LYS A 117 -18.07 16.71 3.88
CA LYS A 117 -19.30 16.39 3.16
C LYS A 117 -20.42 17.28 3.65
N GLU A 118 -21.07 17.98 2.73
CA GLU A 118 -22.33 18.65 3.03
C GLU A 118 -23.47 17.62 2.96
N ILE A 119 -24.34 17.62 3.97
CA ILE A 119 -25.50 16.74 4.05
C ILE A 119 -26.75 17.55 4.42
N SER A 120 -27.89 17.05 3.99
CA SER A 120 -29.19 17.67 4.22
C SER A 120 -30.26 16.63 4.55
N GLU A 121 -31.50 17.07 4.68
CA GLU A 121 -32.67 16.19 4.78
C GLU A 121 -32.82 15.29 3.53
N GLN A 122 -32.37 15.72 2.35
CA GLN A 122 -32.43 14.92 1.12
C GLN A 122 -31.63 13.61 1.22
N ASP A 123 -30.54 13.64 2.01
CA ASP A 123 -29.67 12.49 2.25
C ASP A 123 -30.05 11.74 3.53
N ASN A 124 -31.25 12.00 4.08
CA ASN A 124 -31.68 11.57 5.40
C ASN A 124 -30.65 11.92 6.50
N TRP A 125 -29.95 13.04 6.36
CA TRP A 125 -28.87 13.47 7.24
C TRP A 125 -27.77 12.40 7.45
N SER A 126 -27.58 11.50 6.47
CA SER A 126 -26.57 10.45 6.52
C SER A 126 -25.31 10.86 5.76
N TYR A 127 -24.16 10.39 6.24
CA TYR A 127 -22.87 10.58 5.59
C TYR A 127 -22.06 9.29 5.58
N GLU A 128 -21.14 9.21 4.62
CA GLU A 128 -20.22 8.11 4.43
C GLU A 128 -18.96 8.67 3.77
N PHE A 129 -17.80 8.29 4.31
CA PHE A 129 -16.45 8.55 3.83
C PHE A 129 -15.75 7.21 3.58
N THR A 130 -15.06 7.09 2.45
CA THR A 130 -14.40 5.88 1.93
C THR A 130 -12.98 6.17 1.50
#